data_AF-A0A0H2VEB1-F1
#
_entry.id   AF-A0A0H2VEB1-F1
#
_cell.length_a   1.000
_cell.length_b   1.000
_cell.length_c   1.000
_cell.angle_alpha   90.00
_cell.angle_beta   90.00
_cell.angle_gamma   90.00
#
_symmetry.space_group_name_H-M   'P 1'
#
loop_
_entity.id
_entity.type
_entity.pdbx_description
1 polymer ?
#
loop_
_entity_poly.entity_id
_entity_poly.type
_entity_poly.pdbx_seq_one_letter_code
_entity_poly.pdbx_strand_id
1 'polypeptide(L)'
;MKKVSKFILVSSLILGFSVTPELFNVTQAHAQESVKPYYNYSGYTAHQSNFILDKNFKTSLKADNFKINGYKITQNESAKNDKDVYDQTYYGVSNHKANGVFFSLGR
;
A
#
# COMPACT_ATOMS: atom_id res chain seq x y z
N MET A 1 16.50 -4.91 36.97
CA MET A 1 15.53 -5.41 35.96
C MET A 1 14.90 -4.21 35.26
N LYS A 2 15.09 -4.05 33.96
CA LYS A 2 14.56 -2.91 33.18
C LYS A 2 13.08 -3.16 32.87
N LYS A 3 12.23 -2.20 33.27
CA LYS A 3 10.79 -2.13 32.97
C LYS A 3 10.60 -1.82 31.49
N VAL A 4 9.51 -2.29 30.87
CA VAL A 4 8.67 -1.50 29.94
C VAL A 4 7.33 -2.19 29.68
N SER A 5 6.29 -1.38 29.72
CA SER A 5 4.87 -1.74 29.80
C SER A 5 4.24 -2.19 28.48
N LYS A 6 3.09 -2.87 28.64
CA LYS A 6 2.18 -3.40 27.62
C LYS A 6 1.69 -2.33 26.63
N PHE A 7 1.65 -2.66 25.34
CA PHE A 7 0.95 -1.90 24.30
C PHE A 7 -0.39 -2.56 24.01
N ILE A 8 -1.49 -1.82 24.18
CA ILE A 8 -2.77 -2.12 23.55
C ILE A 8 -3.17 -0.86 22.80
N LEU A 9 -3.09 -0.91 21.47
CA LEU A 9 -3.59 0.15 20.60
C LEU A 9 -5.02 -0.23 20.20
N VAL A 10 -6.02 0.27 20.93
CA VAL A 10 -7.43 0.17 20.54
C VAL A 10 -7.75 1.38 19.68
N SER A 11 -7.93 1.16 18.38
CA SER A 11 -8.43 2.15 17.44
C SER A 11 -9.95 2.10 17.40
N SER A 12 -10.63 2.89 18.24
CA SER A 12 -12.06 3.18 18.07
C SER A 12 -12.18 4.55 17.40
N LEU A 13 -12.42 4.57 16.09
CA LEU A 13 -12.79 5.79 15.36
C LEU A 13 -14.30 5.98 15.49
N ILE A 14 -14.74 6.89 16.36
CA ILE A 14 -16.13 7.35 16.40
C ILE A 14 -16.22 8.64 15.58
N LEU A 15 -16.89 8.57 14.43
CA LEU A 15 -17.25 9.74 13.63
C LEU A 15 -18.57 10.32 14.15
N GLY A 16 -18.49 11.20 15.15
CA GLY A 16 -19.60 12.04 15.58
C GLY A 16 -19.56 13.37 14.83
N PHE A 17 -20.57 13.66 14.01
CA PHE A 17 -20.75 14.98 13.42
C PHE A 17 -21.77 15.76 14.25
N SER A 18 -21.36 16.87 14.85
CA SER A 18 -22.25 17.92 15.36
C SER A 18 -21.92 19.23 14.65
N VAL A 19 -22.85 19.72 13.85
CA VAL A 19 -22.70 20.96 13.08
C VAL A 19 -23.16 22.11 13.98
N THR A 20 -22.27 23.07 14.25
CA THR A 20 -22.63 24.42 14.70
C THR A 20 -21.96 25.39 13.75
N PRO A 21 -22.69 26.35 13.16
CA PRO A 21 -22.10 27.37 12.32
C PRO A 21 -21.42 28.42 13.22
N GLU A 22 -20.42 29.08 12.66
CA GLU A 22 -19.83 30.34 13.13
C GLU A 22 -18.56 30.25 14.01
N LEU A 23 -17.59 31.08 13.61
CA LEU A 23 -16.22 31.24 14.10
C LEU A 23 -15.28 30.07 13.80
N PHE A 24 -14.59 30.13 12.66
CA PHE A 24 -13.12 30.19 12.61
C PHE A 24 -12.71 30.58 11.18
N ASN A 25 -12.61 31.89 10.96
CA ASN A 25 -11.99 32.45 9.76
C ASN A 25 -10.45 32.36 9.90
N VAL A 26 -9.94 31.14 10.06
CA VAL A 26 -8.52 30.85 9.94
C VAL A 26 -8.39 30.06 8.66
N THR A 27 -8.18 30.77 7.55
CA THR A 27 -7.68 30.18 6.31
C THR A 27 -6.23 29.74 6.56
N GLN A 28 -6.05 28.70 7.37
CA GLN A 28 -4.87 27.86 7.27
C GLN A 28 -4.99 27.25 5.88
N ALA A 29 -4.20 27.75 4.96
CA ALA A 29 -3.81 26.96 3.81
C ALA A 29 -3.09 25.74 4.37
N HIS A 30 -3.85 24.72 4.76
CA HIS A 30 -3.33 23.38 4.94
C HIS A 30 -2.72 23.06 3.58
N ALA A 31 -1.39 23.13 3.49
CA ALA A 31 -0.68 22.55 2.38
C ALA A 31 -1.13 21.10 2.33
N GLN A 32 -2.06 20.79 1.44
CA GLN A 32 -2.48 19.43 1.24
C GLN A 32 -1.26 18.73 0.67
N GLU A 33 -0.54 18.02 1.55
CA GLU A 33 0.57 17.18 1.12
C GLU A 33 0.04 16.32 -0.02
N SER A 34 0.70 16.43 -1.18
CA SER A 34 0.32 15.64 -2.34
C SER A 34 0.57 14.18 -1.97
N VAL A 35 -0.51 13.47 -1.61
CA VAL A 35 -0.43 12.06 -1.26
C VAL A 35 -0.06 11.30 -2.51
N LYS A 36 1.12 10.68 -2.49
CA LYS A 36 1.60 9.82 -3.56
C LYS A 36 0.57 8.73 -3.86
N PRO A 37 0.03 8.62 -5.10
CA PRO A 37 -0.91 7.57 -5.45
C PRO A 37 -0.36 6.20 -5.09
N TYR A 38 -1.18 5.32 -4.53
CA TYR A 38 -0.78 3.98 -4.09
C TYR A 38 -1.84 2.95 -4.44
N TYR A 39 -1.42 1.70 -4.55
CA TYR A 39 -2.33 0.57 -4.75
C TYR A 39 -1.76 -0.65 -4.03
N ASN A 40 -2.60 -1.33 -3.25
CA ASN A 40 -2.23 -2.56 -2.55
C ASN A 40 -3.12 -3.70 -3.04
N TYR A 41 -2.49 -4.73 -3.58
CA TYR A 41 -3.14 -5.99 -3.90
C TYR A 41 -2.88 -7.02 -2.80
N SER A 42 -3.87 -7.84 -2.48
CA SER A 42 -3.71 -8.99 -1.57
C SER A 42 -4.51 -10.18 -2.06
N GLY A 43 -3.89 -11.35 -2.10
CA GLY A 43 -4.50 -12.61 -2.51
C GLY A 43 -3.86 -13.24 -3.75
N TYR A 44 -4.62 -14.15 -4.38
CA TYR A 44 -4.29 -14.86 -5.61
C TYR A 44 -4.72 -14.04 -6.82
N THR A 45 -3.90 -13.90 -7.84
CA THR A 45 -4.18 -13.07 -9.02
C THR A 45 -4.93 -13.81 -10.12
N ALA A 46 -4.81 -15.14 -10.19
CA ALA A 46 -5.44 -15.95 -11.23
C ALA A 46 -6.96 -15.74 -11.28
N HIS A 47 -7.64 -15.67 -10.13
CA HIS A 47 -9.11 -15.52 -10.06
C HIS A 47 -9.59 -14.08 -9.87
N GLN A 48 -8.68 -13.12 -9.70
CA GLN A 48 -9.00 -11.73 -9.33
C GLN A 48 -8.19 -10.73 -10.16
N SER A 49 -7.85 -11.09 -11.39
CA SER A 49 -6.97 -10.33 -12.30
C SER A 49 -7.53 -8.97 -12.72
N ASN A 50 -8.82 -8.69 -12.53
CA ASN A 50 -9.47 -7.43 -12.94
C ASN A 50 -8.82 -6.16 -12.36
N PHE A 51 -8.04 -6.27 -11.27
CA PHE A 51 -7.31 -5.13 -10.71
C PHE A 51 -6.34 -4.47 -11.71
N ILE A 52 -5.86 -5.20 -12.71
CA ILE A 52 -4.97 -4.64 -13.76
C ILE A 52 -5.68 -3.54 -14.58
N LEU A 53 -7.01 -3.57 -14.61
CA LEU A 53 -7.83 -2.59 -15.32
C LEU A 53 -8.06 -1.32 -14.48
N ASP A 54 -7.87 -1.40 -13.16
CA ASP A 54 -8.08 -0.29 -12.25
C ASP A 54 -7.14 0.88 -12.57
N LYS A 55 -7.73 2.08 -12.66
CA LYS A 55 -6.98 3.32 -12.90
C LYS A 55 -5.98 3.59 -11.76
N ASN A 56 -6.33 3.30 -10.52
CA ASN A 56 -5.49 3.50 -9.34
C ASN A 56 -4.29 2.56 -9.34
N PHE A 57 -4.44 1.34 -9.85
CA PHE A 57 -3.31 0.44 -10.09
C PHE A 57 -2.34 1.09 -11.08
N LYS A 58 -2.82 1.53 -12.24
CA LYS A 58 -1.98 2.18 -13.27
C LYS A 58 -1.29 3.44 -12.77
N THR A 59 -1.97 4.29 -11.98
CA THR A 59 -1.35 5.50 -11.41
C THR A 59 -0.34 5.17 -10.32
N SER A 60 -0.56 4.12 -9.52
CA SER A 60 0.41 3.67 -8.51
C SER A 60 1.71 3.13 -9.12
N LEU A 61 1.64 2.48 -10.29
CA LEU A 61 2.83 2.03 -11.02
C LEU A 61 3.68 3.23 -11.48
N LYS A 62 3.05 4.25 -12.08
CA LYS A 62 3.73 5.50 -12.48
C LYS A 62 4.33 6.22 -11.27
N ALA A 63 3.66 6.12 -10.13
CA ALA A 63 4.16 6.66 -8.89
C ALA A 63 5.25 5.79 -8.26
N ASP A 64 5.57 4.56 -8.70
CA ASP A 64 6.44 3.66 -7.92
C ASP A 64 5.92 3.47 -6.48
N ASN A 65 4.65 3.07 -6.36
CA ASN A 65 3.98 2.84 -5.08
C ASN A 65 2.92 1.73 -5.14
N PHE A 66 3.16 0.74 -5.99
CA PHE A 66 2.37 -0.48 -6.05
C PHE A 66 2.94 -1.51 -5.07
N LYS A 67 2.06 -2.15 -4.30
CA LYS A 67 2.39 -3.34 -3.51
C LYS A 67 1.46 -4.49 -3.85
N ILE A 68 2.02 -5.69 -3.87
CA ILE A 68 1.28 -6.94 -4.01
C ILE A 68 1.76 -7.92 -2.95
N ASN A 69 0.82 -8.38 -2.11
CA ASN A 69 1.08 -9.30 -1.00
C ASN A 69 2.21 -8.85 -0.07
N GLY A 70 2.22 -7.55 0.25
CA GLY A 70 3.19 -6.94 1.16
C GLY A 70 4.52 -6.56 0.52
N TYR A 71 4.78 -6.94 -0.73
CA TYR A 71 6.00 -6.57 -1.46
C TYR A 71 5.78 -5.35 -2.33
N LYS A 72 6.63 -4.34 -2.18
CA LYS A 72 6.67 -3.19 -3.09
C LYS A 72 7.41 -3.57 -4.37
N ILE A 73 6.78 -3.35 -5.52
CA ILE A 73 7.43 -3.56 -6.82
C ILE A 73 8.13 -2.27 -7.21
N THR A 74 9.47 -2.30 -7.17
CA THR A 74 10.33 -1.12 -7.28
C THR A 74 11.78 -1.57 -7.55
N GLN A 75 12.63 -0.67 -8.04
CA GLN A 75 14.06 -0.95 -8.16
C GLN A 75 14.65 -1.35 -6.80
N ASN A 76 15.34 -2.49 -6.78
CA ASN A 76 15.93 -3.08 -5.60
C ASN A 76 17.37 -3.54 -5.90
N GLU A 77 18.32 -2.66 -5.64
CA GLU A 77 19.76 -2.91 -5.89
C GLU A 77 20.35 -3.99 -4.97
N SER A 78 19.69 -4.28 -3.85
CA SER A 78 20.07 -5.34 -2.92
C SER A 78 19.40 -6.68 -3.25
N ALA A 79 18.80 -6.81 -4.43
CA ALA A 79 18.15 -8.03 -4.91
C ALA A 79 19.10 -9.23 -4.88
N LYS A 80 18.64 -10.36 -4.33
CA LYS A 80 19.46 -11.58 -4.22
C LYS A 80 18.83 -12.79 -4.89
N ASN A 81 17.57 -13.06 -4.58
CA ASN A 81 16.88 -14.28 -4.97
C ASN A 81 15.45 -13.98 -5.41
N ASP A 82 14.89 -14.91 -6.16
CA ASP A 82 13.46 -14.92 -6.48
C ASP A 82 12.67 -15.56 -5.34
N LYS A 83 11.37 -15.26 -5.28
CA LYS A 83 10.49 -15.79 -4.25
C LYS A 83 9.10 -16.02 -4.80
N ASP A 84 8.50 -17.16 -4.49
CA ASP A 84 7.07 -17.39 -4.75
C ASP A 84 6.22 -17.00 -3.54
N VAL A 85 5.10 -16.32 -3.81
CA VAL A 85 4.05 -16.03 -2.85
C VAL A 85 2.71 -16.23 -3.56
N TYR A 86 1.82 -17.04 -2.99
CA TYR A 86 0.57 -17.45 -3.64
C TYR A 86 0.80 -17.99 -5.07
N ASP A 87 0.22 -17.37 -6.08
CA ASP A 87 0.38 -17.69 -7.50
C ASP A 87 1.28 -16.67 -8.25
N GLN A 88 2.16 -15.97 -7.51
CA GLN A 88 3.08 -15.00 -8.07
C GLN A 88 4.55 -15.33 -7.78
N THR A 89 5.40 -15.06 -8.77
CA THR A 89 6.85 -15.18 -8.68
C THR A 89 7.45 -13.77 -8.65
N TYR A 90 8.17 -13.46 -7.59
CA TYR A 90 8.85 -12.18 -7.37
C TYR A 90 10.31 -12.29 -7.78
N TYR A 91 10.78 -11.33 -8.57
CA TYR A 91 12.16 -11.30 -9.02
C TYR A 91 13.01 -10.34 -8.20
N GLY A 92 14.21 -10.78 -7.79
CA GLY A 92 15.16 -9.92 -7.11
C GLY A 92 14.63 -9.35 -5.78
N VAL A 93 14.30 -10.24 -4.85
CA VAL A 93 13.68 -9.91 -3.57
C VAL A 93 14.71 -9.55 -2.50
N SER A 94 14.44 -8.47 -1.76
CA SER A 94 15.13 -8.08 -0.53
C SER A 94 14.30 -7.05 0.22
N ASN A 95 14.25 -7.10 1.56
CA ASN A 95 13.60 -6.09 2.42
C ASN A 95 12.15 -5.70 2.00
N HIS A 96 11.29 -6.69 1.71
CA HIS A 96 9.91 -6.47 1.25
C HIS A 96 9.79 -5.64 -0.05
N LYS A 97 10.84 -5.63 -0.87
CA LYS A 97 10.86 -5.08 -2.23
C LYS A 97 11.22 -6.17 -3.23
N ALA A 98 10.74 -6.03 -4.46
CA ALA A 98 11.07 -6.88 -5.59
C ALA A 98 11.21 -6.03 -6.86
N ASN A 99 12.15 -6.39 -7.73
CA ASN A 99 12.36 -5.72 -9.02
C ASN A 99 11.18 -5.94 -9.98
N GLY A 100 10.50 -7.07 -9.84
CA GLY A 100 9.34 -7.43 -10.66
C GLY A 100 8.50 -8.50 -9.98
N VAL A 101 7.33 -8.71 -10.53
CA VAL A 101 6.41 -9.78 -10.14
C VAL A 101 5.77 -10.34 -11.40
N PHE A 102 5.78 -11.66 -11.53
CA PHE A 102 5.08 -12.40 -12.56
C PHE A 102 3.86 -13.08 -11.95
N PHE A 103 2.76 -13.07 -12.69
CA PHE A 103 1.57 -13.83 -12.36
C PHE A 103 0.71 -14.04 -13.61
N SER A 104 -0.10 -15.10 -13.58
CA SER A 104 -1.05 -15.37 -14.66
C SER A 104 -2.33 -14.55 -14.48
N LEU A 105 -2.87 -14.05 -15.59
CA LEU A 105 -4.24 -13.58 -15.64
C LEU A 105 -5.07 -14.82 -15.95
N GLY A 106 -5.82 -15.34 -14.97
CA GLY A 106 -6.65 -16.52 -15.20
C GLY A 106 -7.62 -16.29 -16.36
N ARG A 107 -8.01 -17.39 -17.02
CA ARG A 107 -9.03 -17.38 -18.08
C ARG A 107 -10.42 -17.42 -17.47
#